data_AF-A0A329SV99-F1
#
_entry.id   AF-A0A329SV99-F1
#
_cell.length_a   1.000
_cell.length_b   1.000
_cell.length_c   1.000
_cell.angle_alpha   90.00
_cell.angle_beta   90.00
_cell.angle_gamma   90.00
#
_symmetry.space_group_name_H-M   'P 1'
#
loop_
_entity.id
_entity.type
_entity.pdbx_description
1 polymer ?
#
loop_
_entity_poly.entity_id
_entity_poly.type
_entity_poly.pdbx_seq_one_letter_code
_entity_poly.pdbx_strand_id
1 'polypeptide(L)'
;MDAAREILEKTRPICAGGYSTHELNLLIEDLIKLYFFKAVHTEALAITTYVRDHHELLSQFQTTLSETNNSRRRALVVPVSTRWYSLYTCLSRTVFGAAVSNLIQNTASSPAAKKKCRQVNNSIRDRGFWNKLEQVVGFLGPVIEALRELESDNCPISRVYSRFRELLNHPAYGTEIEQSDLQAAIKTWVEYHWNFVQTDATGLAFLLDSHTNLNRFVGSDEGDTIKQGCAFAERSGILARLGVSRAQFNGSLYHFTGVKRRWSPGKRAEYAGAEPRAWWYSNQNEHPLVWEIAKLVIRYSDFFSSEQARVEYHGFHPFQEAQQVDDRKGRHVSVHLR
;
A
#
# COMPACT_ATOMS: atom_id res chain seq x y z
N MET A 1 12.33 -13.43 -3.74
CA MET A 1 11.11 -14.09 -3.21
C MET A 1 10.18 -14.57 -4.32
N ASP A 2 10.28 -14.02 -5.53
CA ASP A 2 9.42 -14.33 -6.68
C ASP A 2 9.39 -15.79 -7.10
N ALA A 3 10.56 -16.44 -7.19
CA ALA A 3 10.63 -17.84 -7.60
C ALA A 3 9.93 -18.79 -6.60
N ALA A 4 10.03 -18.54 -5.30
CA ALA A 4 9.36 -19.35 -4.28
C ALA A 4 7.83 -19.12 -4.31
N ARG A 5 7.38 -17.87 -4.49
CA ARG A 5 5.96 -17.53 -4.67
C ARG A 5 5.37 -18.21 -5.89
N GLU A 6 6.03 -18.07 -7.05
CA GLU A 6 5.59 -18.63 -8.32
C GLU A 6 5.49 -20.16 -8.24
N ILE A 7 6.46 -20.82 -7.60
CA ILE A 7 6.42 -22.27 -7.35
C ILE A 7 5.22 -22.62 -6.46
N LEU A 8 4.98 -21.88 -5.38
CA LEU A 8 3.89 -22.18 -4.47
C LEU A 8 2.51 -21.94 -5.10
N GLU A 9 2.31 -20.86 -5.87
CA GLU A 9 1.06 -20.59 -6.58
C GLU A 9 0.77 -21.63 -7.68
N LYS A 10 1.82 -22.16 -8.32
CA LYS A 10 1.69 -23.24 -9.31
C LYS A 10 1.42 -24.60 -8.68
N THR A 11 1.97 -24.87 -7.50
CA THR A 11 1.98 -26.23 -6.90
C THR A 11 0.96 -26.42 -5.77
N ARG A 12 0.43 -25.34 -5.19
CA ARG A 12 -0.47 -25.39 -4.04
C ARG A 12 -1.76 -24.61 -4.35
N PRO A 13 -2.89 -24.96 -3.70
CA PRO A 13 -4.12 -24.19 -3.78
C PRO A 13 -4.05 -22.94 -2.89
N ILE A 14 -2.99 -22.15 -3.05
CA ILE A 14 -2.82 -20.87 -2.36
C ILE A 14 -2.86 -19.74 -3.38
N CYS A 15 -3.42 -18.63 -2.94
CA CYS A 15 -3.39 -17.35 -3.62
C CYS A 15 -2.46 -16.46 -2.80
N ALA A 16 -1.23 -16.22 -3.26
CA ALA A 16 -0.32 -15.34 -2.53
C ALA A 16 -0.66 -13.90 -2.92
N GLY A 17 -1.32 -13.18 -2.03
CA GLY A 17 -1.33 -11.72 -2.12
C GLY A 17 0.10 -11.23 -1.85
N GLY A 18 0.73 -10.56 -2.82
CA GLY A 18 1.89 -9.74 -2.48
C GLY A 18 1.49 -8.78 -1.36
N TYR A 19 2.39 -8.51 -0.40
CA TYR A 19 2.10 -7.53 0.64
C TYR A 19 1.97 -6.15 -0.02
N SER A 20 0.79 -5.79 -0.51
CA SER A 20 0.56 -4.60 -1.34
C SER A 20 0.92 -3.31 -0.61
N THR A 21 0.69 -3.24 0.70
CA THR A 21 1.15 -2.14 1.56
C THR A 21 2.67 -2.09 1.65
N HIS A 22 3.34 -3.23 1.75
CA HIS A 22 4.80 -3.32 1.68
C HIS A 22 5.32 -2.86 0.32
N GLU A 23 4.69 -3.27 -0.78
CA GLU A 23 5.07 -2.85 -2.14
C GLU A 23 4.90 -1.35 -2.35
N LEU A 24 3.85 -0.74 -1.80
CA LEU A 24 3.71 0.72 -1.82
C LEU A 24 4.80 1.42 -0.98
N ASN A 25 5.23 0.83 0.14
CA ASN A 25 6.35 1.34 0.92
C ASN A 25 7.69 1.22 0.17
N LEU A 26 7.91 0.13 -0.56
CA LEU A 26 9.08 -0.05 -1.44
C LEU A 26 9.05 0.94 -2.60
N LEU A 27 7.88 1.16 -3.22
CA LEU A 27 7.71 2.20 -4.25
C LEU A 27 8.14 3.57 -3.72
N ILE A 28 7.69 3.97 -2.52
CA ILE A 28 8.13 5.24 -1.92
C ILE A 28 9.64 5.27 -1.72
N GLU A 29 10.24 4.16 -1.27
CA GLU A 29 11.70 4.07 -1.10
C GLU A 29 12.43 4.28 -2.43
N ASP A 30 11.97 3.66 -3.51
CA ASP A 30 12.57 3.77 -4.84
C ASP A 30 12.39 5.17 -5.45
N LEU A 31 11.23 5.80 -5.23
CA LEU A 31 11.03 7.19 -5.62
C LEU A 31 12.00 8.14 -4.90
N ILE A 32 12.28 7.90 -3.61
CA ILE A 32 13.17 8.76 -2.82
C ILE A 32 14.64 8.62 -3.25
N LYS A 33 15.03 7.50 -3.87
CA LYS A 33 16.36 7.32 -4.45
C LYS A 33 16.58 8.18 -5.69
N LEU A 34 15.53 8.66 -6.35
CA LEU A 34 15.64 9.59 -7.48
C LEU A 34 16.31 10.89 -7.02
N TYR A 35 17.27 11.39 -7.81
CA TYR A 35 18.09 12.56 -7.45
C TYR A 35 17.24 13.77 -7.01
N PHE A 36 16.15 14.04 -7.73
CA PHE A 36 15.21 15.11 -7.42
C PHE A 36 14.62 14.99 -6.00
N PHE A 37 14.08 13.82 -5.66
CA PHE A 37 13.48 13.55 -4.35
C PHE A 37 14.54 13.58 -3.26
N LYS A 38 15.69 12.95 -3.48
CA LYS A 38 16.80 12.90 -2.51
C LYS A 38 17.32 14.30 -2.16
N ALA A 39 17.44 15.18 -3.15
CA ALA A 39 17.87 16.56 -2.94
C ALA A 39 16.89 17.34 -2.06
N VAL A 40 15.60 17.32 -2.42
CA VAL A 40 14.53 17.99 -1.66
C VAL A 40 14.41 17.41 -0.25
N HIS A 41 14.47 16.08 -0.11
CA HIS A 41 14.43 15.38 1.17
C HIS A 41 15.56 15.82 2.10
N THR A 42 16.80 15.87 1.59
CA THR A 42 17.98 16.25 2.38
C THR A 42 17.87 17.67 2.92
N GLU A 43 17.40 18.59 2.08
CA GLU A 43 17.21 20.00 2.46
C GLU A 43 16.06 20.17 3.46
N ALA A 44 14.92 19.51 3.24
CA ALA A 44 13.80 19.52 4.18
C ALA A 44 14.18 18.92 5.55
N LEU A 45 14.95 17.83 5.57
CA LEU A 45 15.46 17.24 6.81
C LEU A 45 16.39 18.19 7.56
N ALA A 46 17.25 18.91 6.85
CA ALA A 46 18.15 19.90 7.45
C ALA A 46 17.36 21.04 8.13
N ILE A 47 16.33 21.58 7.45
CA ILE A 47 15.44 22.60 8.00
C ILE A 47 14.71 22.08 9.24
N THR A 48 14.10 20.90 9.14
CA THR A 48 13.30 20.31 10.22
C THR A 48 14.14 19.99 11.44
N THR A 49 15.32 19.42 11.23
CA THR A 49 16.29 19.13 12.30
C THR A 49 16.74 20.43 12.97
N TYR A 50 17.03 21.46 12.19
CA TYR A 50 17.42 22.76 12.73
C TYR A 50 16.33 23.37 13.61
N VAL A 51 15.07 23.41 13.13
CA VAL A 51 13.94 23.94 13.92
C VAL A 51 13.73 23.14 15.21
N ARG A 52 13.79 21.80 15.14
CA ARG A 52 13.65 20.94 16.33
C ARG A 52 14.74 21.22 17.38
N ASP A 53 15.99 21.33 16.94
CA ASP A 53 17.14 21.42 17.85
C ASP A 53 17.29 22.82 18.49
N HIS A 54 16.47 23.81 18.09
CA HIS A 54 16.47 25.16 18.67
C HIS A 54 15.15 25.42 19.40
N HIS A 55 15.14 25.20 20.72
CA HIS A 55 13.93 25.23 21.54
C HIS A 55 13.08 26.51 21.42
N GLU A 56 13.69 27.68 21.32
CA GLU A 56 12.97 28.95 21.12
C GLU A 56 12.26 29.00 19.76
N LEU A 57 12.93 28.53 18.70
CA LEU A 57 12.35 28.45 17.36
C LEU A 57 11.22 27.41 17.32
N LEU A 58 11.41 26.27 17.99
CA LEU A 58 10.38 25.24 18.10
C LEU A 58 9.14 25.74 18.85
N SER A 59 9.33 26.46 19.96
CA SER A 59 8.24 27.01 20.77
C SER A 59 7.44 28.04 19.96
N GLN A 60 8.11 29.00 19.33
CA GLN A 60 7.43 30.01 18.54
C GLN A 60 6.75 29.39 17.30
N PHE A 61 7.37 28.38 16.67
CA PHE A 61 6.75 27.61 15.59
C PHE A 61 5.44 26.94 16.04
N GLN A 62 5.42 26.34 17.23
CA GLN A 62 4.22 25.74 17.80
C GLN A 62 3.14 26.79 18.08
N THR A 63 3.52 27.97 18.60
CA THR A 63 2.61 29.09 18.83
C THR A 63 1.97 29.58 17.53
N THR A 64 2.77 29.87 16.49
CA THR A 64 2.23 30.34 15.19
C THR A 64 1.32 29.30 14.54
N LEU A 65 1.61 28.00 14.70
CA LEU A 65 0.72 26.93 14.22
C LEU A 65 -0.61 26.88 14.97
N SER A 66 -0.61 27.17 16.27
CA SER A 66 -1.82 27.19 17.10
C SER A 66 -2.73 28.38 16.79
N GLU A 67 -2.15 29.52 16.41
CA GLU A 67 -2.87 30.75 16.06
C GLU A 67 -3.49 30.70 14.66
N THR A 68 -2.87 29.94 13.73
CA THR A 68 -3.32 29.84 12.34
C THR A 68 -4.29 28.68 12.07
N ASN A 69 -4.47 27.74 13.02
CA ASN A 69 -5.37 26.59 12.85
C ASN A 69 -6.20 26.32 14.10
N ASN A 70 -7.52 26.41 13.96
CA ASN A 70 -8.48 25.94 14.97
C ASN A 70 -8.29 24.43 15.21
N SER A 71 -7.65 24.11 16.34
CA SER A 71 -7.79 22.89 17.13
C SER A 71 -7.80 21.57 16.34
N ARG A 72 -6.61 20.96 16.12
CA ARG A 72 -6.33 19.49 16.25
C ARG A 72 -5.02 18.96 15.64
N ARG A 73 -4.18 19.75 14.97
CA ARG A 73 -3.04 19.19 14.21
C ARG A 73 -1.68 19.44 14.89
N ARG A 74 -1.17 18.37 15.52
CA ARG A 74 -0.01 18.29 16.42
C ARG A 74 1.37 18.34 15.70
N ALA A 75 2.34 18.93 16.41
CA ALA A 75 3.81 18.79 16.42
C ALA A 75 4.60 18.73 15.10
N LEU A 76 5.78 19.37 15.06
CA LEU A 76 6.80 19.17 14.02
C LEU A 76 7.24 17.70 14.07
N VAL A 77 6.97 16.94 13.00
CA VAL A 77 7.36 15.53 12.92
C VAL A 77 8.69 15.45 12.19
N VAL A 78 9.73 14.95 12.84
CA VAL A 78 10.97 14.60 12.14
C VAL A 78 10.73 13.31 11.36
N PRO A 79 11.05 13.28 10.06
CA PRO A 79 10.92 12.06 9.28
C PRO A 79 11.76 10.95 9.91
N VAL A 80 11.13 9.80 10.15
CA VAL A 80 11.84 8.54 10.41
C VAL A 80 11.98 7.85 9.05
N SER A 81 13.18 7.36 8.73
CA SER A 81 13.52 6.76 7.43
C SER A 81 12.61 5.59 7.02
N THR A 82 11.86 5.01 7.95
CA THR A 82 10.98 3.85 7.74
C THR A 82 9.49 4.16 7.87
N ARG A 83 9.10 5.41 8.17
CA ARG A 83 7.70 5.80 8.32
C ARG A 83 7.39 6.97 7.40
N TRP A 84 7.14 6.67 6.14
CA TRP A 84 6.95 7.64 5.07
C TRP A 84 5.79 8.61 5.29
N TYR A 85 4.78 8.23 6.08
CA TYR A 85 3.77 9.16 6.59
C TYR A 85 4.35 10.33 7.37
N SER A 86 5.39 10.09 8.17
CA SER A 86 6.08 11.13 8.94
C SER A 86 6.84 12.08 8.01
N LEU A 87 7.44 11.54 6.94
CA LEU A 87 8.08 12.34 5.90
C LEU A 87 7.05 13.16 5.13
N TYR A 88 6.01 12.54 4.58
CA TYR A 88 4.95 13.24 3.87
C TYR A 88 4.28 14.30 4.75
N THR A 89 4.01 14.01 6.03
CA THR A 89 3.46 14.99 6.99
C THR A 89 4.45 16.13 7.28
N CYS A 90 5.76 15.84 7.26
CA CYS A 90 6.80 16.86 7.37
C CYS A 90 6.87 17.74 6.11
N LEU A 91 6.70 17.18 4.91
CA LEU A 91 6.85 17.89 3.64
C LEU A 91 5.57 18.65 3.22
N SER A 92 4.39 18.10 3.50
CA SER A 92 3.07 18.61 3.05
C SER A 92 2.54 19.83 3.80
N ARG A 93 3.19 20.27 4.89
CA ARG A 93 2.74 21.42 5.67
C ARG A 93 3.24 22.72 5.01
N THR A 94 2.45 23.29 4.11
CA THR A 94 2.63 24.60 3.43
C THR A 94 2.85 25.81 4.36
N VAL A 95 2.91 25.63 5.68
CA VAL A 95 3.05 26.70 6.70
C VAL A 95 4.52 27.07 6.99
N PHE A 96 5.50 26.37 6.41
CA PHE A 96 6.91 26.64 6.71
C PHE A 96 7.46 27.96 6.14
N GLY A 97 6.96 28.44 4.99
CA GLY A 97 7.66 29.50 4.22
C GLY A 97 7.65 30.90 4.85
N ALA A 98 6.50 31.36 5.37
CA ALA A 98 6.36 32.73 5.86
C ALA A 98 6.62 32.87 7.37
N ALA A 99 6.13 31.92 8.17
CA ALA A 99 6.29 31.95 9.62
C ALA A 99 7.76 31.75 10.03
N VAL A 100 8.45 30.73 9.49
CA VAL A 100 9.81 30.36 9.91
C VAL A 100 10.86 31.39 9.44
N SER A 101 10.65 32.04 8.29
CA SER A 101 11.59 33.03 7.75
C SER A 101 11.74 34.30 8.61
N ASN A 102 10.67 34.72 9.29
CA ASN A 102 10.68 35.82 10.25
C ASN A 102 11.24 35.42 11.62
N LEU A 103 11.25 34.11 11.87
CA LEU A 103 11.55 33.46 13.15
C LEU A 103 13.05 33.27 13.37
N ILE A 104 13.81 33.05 12.29
CA ILE A 104 15.27 32.93 12.34
C ILE A 104 15.89 34.33 12.42
N GLN A 105 15.85 34.95 13.60
CA GLN A 105 16.77 36.03 13.94
C GLN A 105 18.08 35.43 14.47
N ASN A 106 19.21 36.15 14.36
CA ASN A 106 20.58 35.68 14.67
C ASN A 106 20.77 35.26 16.15
N THR A 107 20.16 34.16 16.59
CA THR A 107 20.29 33.58 17.93
C THR A 107 21.53 32.69 18.09
N ALA A 108 22.24 32.42 16.99
CA ALA A 108 23.42 31.57 17.00
C ALA A 108 24.63 32.26 17.63
N SER A 109 25.13 31.72 18.75
CA SER A 109 26.27 32.27 19.49
C SER A 109 27.64 31.93 18.89
N SER A 110 27.79 30.79 18.21
CA SER A 110 29.07 30.31 17.67
C SER A 110 29.22 30.51 16.15
N PRO A 111 30.45 30.62 15.60
CA PRO A 111 30.66 30.76 14.15
C PRO A 111 30.08 29.60 13.32
N ALA A 112 30.18 28.37 13.81
CA ALA A 112 29.62 27.18 13.17
C ALA A 112 28.08 27.20 13.19
N ALA A 113 27.47 27.58 14.32
CA ALA A 113 26.02 27.73 14.42
C ALA A 113 25.51 28.86 13.51
N LYS A 114 26.24 29.98 13.41
CA LYS A 114 25.93 31.08 12.49
C LYS A 114 26.01 30.66 11.03
N LYS A 115 26.94 29.77 10.67
CA LYS A 115 27.03 29.22 9.30
C LYS A 115 25.83 28.32 8.99
N LYS A 116 25.47 27.41 9.91
CA LYS A 116 24.31 26.51 9.76
C LYS A 116 22.99 27.28 9.73
N CYS A 117 22.83 28.27 10.60
CA CYS A 117 21.70 29.20 10.63
C CYS A 117 21.52 29.94 9.30
N ARG A 118 22.62 30.44 8.71
CA ARG A 118 22.59 31.11 7.40
C ARG A 118 22.21 30.16 6.27
N GLN A 119 22.73 28.94 6.26
CA GLN A 119 22.34 27.93 5.26
C GLN A 119 20.85 27.62 5.34
N VAL A 120 20.32 27.34 6.53
CA VAL A 120 18.89 27.04 6.73
C VAL A 120 18.01 28.24 6.38
N ASN A 121 18.41 29.45 6.75
CA ASN A 121 17.66 30.67 6.40
C ASN A 121 17.63 30.90 4.88
N ASN A 122 18.73 30.63 4.18
CA ASN A 122 18.77 30.74 2.71
C ASN A 122 17.81 29.71 2.06
N SER A 123 17.82 28.46 2.52
CA SER A 123 16.89 27.42 2.03
C SER A 123 15.43 27.77 2.29
N ILE A 124 15.10 28.31 3.47
CA ILE A 124 13.72 28.74 3.80
C ILE A 124 13.27 29.91 2.92
N ARG A 125 14.18 30.78 2.49
CA ARG A 125 13.86 31.91 1.61
C ARG A 125 13.85 31.53 0.13
N ASP A 126 14.38 30.37 -0.23
CA ASP A 126 14.39 29.90 -1.61
C ASP A 126 12.99 29.43 -2.04
N ARG A 127 12.33 30.24 -2.88
CA ARG A 127 11.05 29.87 -3.50
C ARG A 127 11.18 28.63 -4.38
N GLY A 128 12.35 28.42 -5.00
CA GLY A 128 12.62 27.25 -5.84
C GLY A 128 12.58 25.95 -5.04
N PHE A 129 13.16 25.94 -3.83
CA PHE A 129 13.03 24.83 -2.90
C PHE A 129 11.56 24.51 -2.58
N TRP A 130 10.75 25.49 -2.20
CA TRP A 130 9.34 25.27 -1.87
C TRP A 130 8.51 24.74 -3.05
N ASN A 131 8.74 25.25 -4.26
CA ASN A 131 8.08 24.76 -5.47
C ASN A 131 8.44 23.30 -5.75
N LYS A 132 9.72 22.91 -5.56
CA LYS A 132 10.17 21.51 -5.71
C LYS A 132 9.58 20.62 -4.61
N LEU A 133 9.49 21.13 -3.39
CA LEU A 133 8.87 20.43 -2.27
C LEU A 133 7.40 20.13 -2.54
N GLU A 134 6.65 21.12 -3.03
CA GLU A 134 5.26 20.97 -3.42
C GLU A 134 5.10 19.91 -4.52
N GLN A 135 5.99 19.88 -5.51
CA GLN A 135 6.01 18.83 -6.52
C GLN A 135 6.27 17.43 -5.92
N VAL A 136 7.26 17.28 -5.03
CA VAL A 136 7.51 15.99 -4.33
C VAL A 136 6.27 15.53 -3.57
N VAL A 137 5.62 16.43 -2.84
CA VAL A 137 4.36 16.14 -2.12
C VAL A 137 3.25 15.74 -3.09
N GLY A 138 3.14 16.42 -4.23
CA GLY A 138 2.19 16.10 -5.29
C GLY A 138 2.42 14.72 -5.91
N PHE A 139 3.67 14.30 -6.08
CA PHE A 139 3.99 12.97 -6.60
C PHE A 139 3.78 11.85 -5.57
N LEU A 140 4.08 12.09 -4.29
CA LEU A 140 3.89 11.09 -3.23
C LEU A 140 2.44 10.97 -2.77
N GLY A 141 1.64 12.03 -2.88
CA GLY A 141 0.25 12.07 -2.43
C GLY A 141 -0.59 10.86 -2.88
N PRO A 142 -0.64 10.52 -4.17
CA PRO A 142 -1.41 9.38 -4.66
C PRO A 142 -0.97 8.04 -4.07
N VAL A 143 0.34 7.85 -3.90
CA VAL A 143 0.90 6.62 -3.29
C VAL A 143 0.51 6.51 -1.82
N ILE A 144 0.60 7.62 -1.08
CA ILE A 144 0.20 7.69 0.34
C ILE A 144 -1.31 7.46 0.51
N GLU A 145 -2.14 7.99 -0.39
CA GLU A 145 -3.58 7.75 -0.36
C GLU A 145 -3.94 6.30 -0.64
N ALA A 146 -3.25 5.67 -1.60
CA ALA A 146 -3.37 4.24 -1.86
C ALA A 146 -2.96 3.43 -0.62
N LEU A 147 -1.81 3.74 -0.03
CA LEU A 147 -1.31 3.06 1.17
C LEU A 147 -2.32 3.14 2.32
N ARG A 148 -2.86 4.34 2.58
CA ARG A 148 -3.88 4.57 3.62
C ARG A 148 -5.12 3.71 3.44
N GLU A 149 -5.59 3.55 2.21
CA GLU A 149 -6.77 2.74 1.96
C GLU A 149 -6.45 1.25 2.15
N LEU A 150 -5.32 0.78 1.63
CA LEU A 150 -4.93 -0.62 1.72
C LEU A 150 -4.59 -1.06 3.15
N GLU A 151 -4.14 -0.14 4.01
CA GLU A 151 -3.92 -0.35 5.45
C GLU A 151 -5.22 -0.33 6.28
N SER A 152 -6.38 0.00 5.69
CA SER A 152 -7.63 0.06 6.46
C SER A 152 -8.15 -1.33 6.82
N ASP A 153 -8.67 -1.47 8.05
CA ASP A 153 -9.11 -2.74 8.64
C ASP A 153 -10.11 -3.54 7.78
N ASN A 154 -10.85 -2.86 6.90
CA ASN A 154 -11.90 -3.45 6.07
C ASN A 154 -11.63 -3.32 4.56
N CYS A 155 -10.36 -3.23 4.14
CA CYS A 155 -10.01 -3.11 2.73
C CYS A 155 -10.06 -4.48 2.03
N PRO A 156 -10.95 -4.69 1.03
CA PRO A 156 -10.96 -5.94 0.27
C PRO A 156 -9.76 -5.98 -0.69
N ILE A 157 -9.19 -7.18 -0.92
CA ILE A 157 -8.02 -7.36 -1.82
C ILE A 157 -8.26 -6.84 -3.23
N SER A 158 -9.51 -6.79 -3.70
CA SER A 158 -9.90 -6.17 -4.98
C SER A 158 -9.45 -4.71 -5.11
N ARG A 159 -9.29 -3.99 -3.99
CA ARG A 159 -8.79 -2.61 -3.95
C ARG A 159 -7.32 -2.53 -4.34
N VAL A 160 -6.52 -3.58 -4.14
CA VAL A 160 -5.11 -3.63 -4.58
C VAL A 160 -5.04 -3.40 -6.09
N TYR A 161 -5.78 -4.18 -6.87
CA TYR A 161 -5.85 -3.99 -8.33
C TYR A 161 -6.33 -2.59 -8.69
N SER A 162 -7.38 -2.11 -8.01
CA SER A 162 -7.95 -0.78 -8.29
C SER A 162 -6.96 0.35 -8.04
N ARG A 163 -6.25 0.31 -6.90
CA ARG A 163 -5.31 1.36 -6.49
C ARG A 163 -4.07 1.41 -7.35
N PHE A 164 -3.44 0.28 -7.62
CA PHE A 164 -2.27 0.26 -8.48
C PHE A 164 -2.62 0.70 -9.92
N ARG A 165 -3.84 0.39 -10.41
CA ARG A 165 -4.31 0.89 -11.70
C ARG A 165 -4.55 2.40 -11.67
N GLU A 166 -5.14 2.91 -10.58
CA GLU A 166 -5.31 4.35 -10.38
C GLU A 166 -3.95 5.06 -10.36
N LEU A 167 -2.92 4.48 -9.74
CA LEU A 167 -1.55 5.00 -9.77
C LEU A 167 -0.96 5.02 -11.19
N LEU A 168 -1.11 3.94 -11.97
CA LEU A 168 -0.63 3.88 -13.36
C LEU A 168 -1.20 5.00 -14.25
N ASN A 169 -2.42 5.44 -13.94
CA ASN A 169 -3.15 6.44 -14.72
C ASN A 169 -3.27 7.78 -13.99
N HIS A 170 -2.51 7.99 -12.91
CA HIS A 170 -2.68 9.17 -12.07
C HIS A 170 -2.14 10.41 -12.79
N PRO A 171 -2.91 11.52 -12.88
CA PRO A 171 -2.52 12.70 -13.66
C PRO A 171 -1.22 13.36 -13.16
N ALA A 172 -0.85 13.18 -11.89
CA ALA A 172 0.42 13.64 -11.36
C ALA A 172 1.64 13.07 -12.12
N TYR A 173 1.51 11.88 -12.70
CA TYR A 173 2.61 11.20 -13.42
C TYR A 173 2.57 11.44 -14.93
N GLY A 174 1.75 12.38 -15.39
CA GLY A 174 1.64 12.73 -16.80
C GLY A 174 0.91 11.68 -17.64
N THR A 175 0.96 11.88 -18.94
CA THR A 175 0.44 10.93 -19.94
C THR A 175 1.60 10.40 -20.79
N GLU A 176 1.35 9.39 -21.63
CA GLU A 176 2.38 8.90 -22.57
C GLU A 176 2.86 9.96 -23.55
N ILE A 177 2.03 10.97 -23.82
CA ILE A 177 2.30 12.06 -24.78
C ILE A 177 2.94 13.25 -24.06
N GLU A 178 2.53 13.51 -22.82
CA GLU A 178 2.96 14.66 -22.03
C GLU A 178 3.46 14.19 -20.66
N GLN A 179 4.77 13.92 -20.58
CA GLN A 179 5.47 13.64 -19.33
C GLN A 179 6.90 14.19 -19.36
N SER A 180 7.36 14.74 -18.25
CA SER A 180 8.79 15.04 -18.04
C SER A 180 9.59 13.76 -17.79
N ASP A 181 10.92 13.81 -17.93
CA ASP A 181 11.82 12.68 -17.61
C ASP A 181 11.63 12.16 -16.19
N LEU A 182 11.34 13.06 -15.24
CA LEU A 182 11.05 12.69 -13.85
C LEU A 182 9.73 11.92 -13.73
N GLN A 183 8.67 12.38 -14.40
CA GLN A 183 7.38 11.70 -14.42
C GLN A 183 7.46 10.34 -15.10
N ALA A 184 8.20 10.24 -16.20
CA ALA A 184 8.49 8.97 -16.86
C ALA A 184 9.20 7.99 -15.92
N ALA A 185 10.24 8.45 -15.21
CA ALA A 185 10.94 7.63 -14.22
C ALA A 185 10.04 7.18 -13.07
N ILE A 186 9.16 8.05 -12.57
CA ILE A 186 8.15 7.68 -11.55
C ILE A 186 7.21 6.60 -12.11
N LYS A 187 6.70 6.78 -13.32
CA LYS A 187 5.78 5.84 -13.96
C LYS A 187 6.42 4.47 -14.15
N THR A 188 7.70 4.41 -14.54
CA THR A 188 8.46 3.14 -14.63
C THR A 188 8.50 2.39 -13.29
N TRP A 189 8.69 3.09 -12.17
CA TRP A 189 8.62 2.47 -10.85
C TRP A 189 7.21 1.99 -10.50
N VAL A 190 6.17 2.78 -10.81
CA VAL A 190 4.77 2.36 -10.60
C VAL A 190 4.46 1.11 -11.43
N GLU A 191 4.90 1.05 -12.68
CA GLU A 191 4.76 -0.12 -13.56
C GLU A 191 5.50 -1.35 -13.01
N TYR A 192 6.71 -1.16 -12.50
CA TYR A 192 7.49 -2.23 -11.87
C TYR A 192 6.72 -2.85 -10.70
N HIS A 193 6.21 -2.04 -9.76
CA HIS A 193 5.44 -2.56 -8.62
C HIS A 193 4.05 -3.06 -9.03
N TRP A 194 3.39 -2.46 -10.03
CA TRP A 194 2.16 -2.98 -10.63
C TRP A 194 2.34 -4.43 -11.07
N ASN A 195 3.37 -4.70 -11.86
CA ASN A 195 3.68 -6.05 -12.37
C ASN A 195 3.95 -7.06 -11.23
N PHE A 196 4.48 -6.58 -10.10
CA PHE A 196 4.73 -7.44 -8.94
C PHE A 196 3.44 -7.82 -8.18
N VAL A 197 2.53 -6.87 -7.99
CA VAL A 197 1.28 -7.06 -7.21
C VAL A 197 0.14 -7.65 -8.02
N GLN A 198 0.23 -7.57 -9.35
CA GLN A 198 -0.75 -8.12 -10.27
C GLN A 198 -0.65 -9.65 -10.37
N THR A 199 -0.98 -10.33 -9.27
CA THR A 199 -1.00 -11.79 -9.19
C THR A 199 -2.38 -12.36 -9.53
N ASP A 200 -2.45 -13.68 -9.74
CA ASP A 200 -3.70 -14.45 -9.89
C ASP A 200 -4.72 -14.07 -8.81
N ALA A 201 -4.26 -13.94 -7.57
CA ALA A 201 -5.08 -13.64 -6.40
C ALA A 201 -5.74 -12.27 -6.52
N THR A 202 -4.95 -11.26 -6.90
CA THR A 202 -5.39 -9.87 -7.03
C THR A 202 -6.38 -9.73 -8.19
N GLY A 203 -6.10 -10.37 -9.33
CA GLY A 203 -7.00 -10.39 -10.49
C GLY A 203 -8.33 -11.10 -10.17
N LEU A 204 -8.28 -12.28 -9.55
CA LEU A 204 -9.48 -13.04 -9.16
C LEU A 204 -10.30 -12.31 -8.11
N ALA A 205 -9.66 -11.72 -7.10
CA ALA A 205 -10.35 -10.90 -6.11
C ALA A 205 -11.06 -9.71 -6.77
N PHE A 206 -10.39 -9.03 -7.72
CA PHE A 206 -11.01 -7.97 -8.50
C PHE A 206 -12.19 -8.48 -9.34
N LEU A 207 -12.06 -9.63 -10.01
CA LEU A 207 -13.13 -10.23 -10.81
C LEU A 207 -14.35 -10.59 -9.95
N LEU A 208 -14.12 -11.14 -8.76
CA LEU A 208 -15.16 -11.72 -7.91
C LEU A 208 -15.79 -10.71 -6.95
N ASP A 209 -15.22 -9.53 -6.76
CA ASP A 209 -15.78 -8.49 -5.89
C ASP A 209 -16.99 -7.80 -6.53
N SER A 210 -18.14 -7.76 -5.86
CA SER A 210 -19.38 -7.19 -6.38
C SER A 210 -19.32 -5.70 -6.76
N HIS A 211 -18.37 -4.93 -6.23
CA HIS A 211 -18.27 -3.48 -6.42
C HIS A 211 -17.45 -3.10 -7.65
N THR A 212 -16.62 -4.01 -8.14
CA THR A 212 -15.64 -3.65 -9.16
C THR A 212 -16.29 -3.57 -10.54
N ASN A 213 -15.76 -2.65 -11.35
CA ASN A 213 -16.13 -2.52 -12.74
C ASN A 213 -15.13 -3.29 -13.61
N LEU A 214 -15.56 -4.41 -14.20
CA LEU A 214 -14.70 -5.26 -15.02
C LEU A 214 -14.16 -4.56 -16.28
N ASN A 215 -14.81 -3.49 -16.75
CA ASN A 215 -14.26 -2.67 -17.84
C ASN A 215 -12.97 -1.93 -17.45
N ARG A 216 -12.54 -2.02 -16.19
CA ARG A 216 -11.28 -1.46 -15.71
C ARG A 216 -10.12 -2.46 -15.75
N PHE A 217 -10.31 -3.71 -16.17
CA PHE A 217 -9.17 -4.57 -16.47
C PHE A 217 -8.27 -3.92 -17.52
N VAL A 218 -6.95 -4.04 -17.35
CA VAL A 218 -5.94 -3.50 -18.26
C VAL A 218 -5.53 -4.60 -19.24
N GLY A 219 -5.33 -4.28 -20.52
CA GLY A 219 -4.80 -5.24 -21.51
C GLY A 219 -5.51 -6.60 -21.54
N SER A 220 -4.74 -7.69 -21.37
CA SER A 220 -5.22 -9.07 -21.37
C SER A 220 -5.66 -9.58 -19.98
N ASP A 221 -5.59 -8.74 -18.94
CA ASP A 221 -5.71 -9.16 -17.54
C ASP A 221 -6.99 -9.94 -17.23
N GLU A 222 -8.11 -9.61 -17.85
CA GLU A 222 -9.37 -10.34 -17.64
C GLU A 222 -9.27 -11.79 -18.16
N GLY A 223 -8.75 -11.96 -19.37
CA GLY A 223 -8.57 -13.28 -19.97
C GLY A 223 -7.57 -14.11 -19.18
N ASP A 224 -6.48 -13.50 -18.74
CA ASP A 224 -5.46 -14.13 -17.91
C ASP A 224 -6.03 -14.52 -16.54
N THR A 225 -6.80 -13.62 -15.91
CA THR A 225 -7.50 -13.89 -14.64
C THR A 225 -8.47 -15.08 -14.76
N ILE A 226 -9.26 -15.16 -15.83
CA ILE A 226 -10.20 -16.28 -16.05
C ILE A 226 -9.43 -17.59 -16.25
N LYS A 227 -8.36 -17.58 -17.05
CA LYS A 227 -7.50 -18.74 -17.29
C LYS A 227 -6.85 -19.22 -15.98
N GLN A 228 -6.37 -18.30 -15.15
CA GLN A 228 -5.79 -18.55 -13.84
C GLN A 228 -6.84 -19.10 -12.86
N GLY A 229 -8.06 -18.54 -12.85
CA GLY A 229 -9.18 -19.05 -12.06
C GLY A 229 -9.52 -20.50 -12.37
N CYS A 230 -9.51 -20.87 -13.65
CA CYS A 230 -9.68 -22.27 -14.05
C CYS A 230 -8.55 -23.16 -13.53
N ALA A 231 -7.30 -22.71 -13.65
CA ALA A 231 -6.15 -23.43 -13.10
C ALA A 231 -6.23 -23.55 -11.57
N PHE A 232 -6.78 -22.54 -10.88
CA PHE A 232 -6.94 -22.53 -9.43
C PHE A 232 -8.01 -23.53 -8.99
N ALA A 233 -9.15 -23.54 -9.69
CA ALA A 233 -10.21 -24.50 -9.44
C ALA A 233 -9.74 -25.96 -9.65
N GLU A 234 -8.90 -26.19 -10.65
CA GLU A 234 -8.32 -27.51 -10.93
C GLU A 234 -7.36 -27.96 -9.82
N ARG A 235 -6.35 -27.15 -9.48
CA ARG A 235 -5.37 -27.48 -8.42
C ARG A 235 -5.98 -27.56 -7.02
N SER A 236 -7.09 -26.85 -6.77
CA SER A 236 -7.83 -26.91 -5.51
C SER A 236 -8.84 -28.06 -5.44
N GLY A 237 -8.93 -28.89 -6.48
CA GLY A 237 -9.87 -30.02 -6.54
C GLY A 237 -11.34 -29.62 -6.65
N ILE A 238 -11.66 -28.35 -6.92
CA ILE A 238 -13.04 -27.87 -7.07
C ILE A 238 -13.69 -28.58 -8.25
N LEU A 239 -13.00 -28.67 -9.39
CA LEU A 239 -13.54 -29.30 -10.60
C LEU A 239 -13.89 -30.77 -10.35
N ALA A 240 -12.98 -31.51 -9.73
CA ALA A 240 -13.17 -32.92 -9.39
C ALA A 240 -14.31 -33.12 -8.39
N ARG A 241 -14.36 -32.32 -7.31
CA ARG A 241 -15.41 -32.39 -6.29
C ARG A 241 -16.81 -32.11 -6.85
N LEU A 242 -16.91 -31.19 -7.82
CA LEU A 242 -18.17 -30.82 -8.46
C LEU A 242 -18.53 -31.70 -9.66
N GLY A 243 -17.62 -32.58 -10.11
CA GLY A 243 -17.84 -33.39 -11.30
C GLY A 243 -17.98 -32.57 -12.59
N VAL A 244 -17.34 -31.40 -12.66
CA VAL A 244 -17.41 -30.50 -13.83
C VAL A 244 -16.10 -30.44 -14.60
N SER A 245 -16.21 -30.32 -15.91
CA SER A 245 -15.03 -30.10 -16.77
C SER A 245 -14.50 -28.67 -16.63
N ARG A 246 -13.21 -28.49 -16.96
CA ARG A 246 -12.59 -27.17 -17.04
C ARG A 246 -13.32 -26.23 -17.99
N ALA A 247 -13.85 -26.74 -19.10
CA ALA A 247 -14.62 -25.96 -20.08
C ALA A 247 -15.94 -25.44 -19.51
N GLN A 248 -16.67 -26.26 -18.75
CA GLN A 248 -17.92 -25.85 -18.08
C GLN A 248 -17.65 -24.79 -17.01
N PHE A 249 -16.57 -24.94 -16.23
CA PHE A 249 -16.18 -23.95 -15.24
C PHE A 249 -15.75 -22.63 -15.89
N ASN A 250 -14.94 -22.69 -16.94
CA ASN A 250 -14.53 -21.53 -17.74
C ASN A 250 -15.75 -20.79 -18.32
N GLY A 251 -16.71 -21.52 -18.91
CA GLY A 251 -17.96 -20.94 -19.41
C GLY A 251 -18.77 -20.25 -18.31
N SER A 252 -18.73 -20.76 -17.08
CA SER A 252 -19.41 -20.15 -15.93
C SER A 252 -18.74 -18.84 -15.49
N LEU A 253 -17.40 -18.77 -15.50
CA LEU A 253 -16.66 -17.53 -15.26
C LEU A 253 -17.00 -16.48 -16.32
N TYR A 254 -16.97 -16.83 -17.61
CA TYR A 254 -17.35 -15.92 -18.69
C TYR A 254 -18.82 -15.47 -18.62
N HIS A 255 -19.72 -16.37 -18.24
CA HIS A 255 -21.12 -16.01 -18.03
C HIS A 255 -21.26 -14.98 -16.89
N PHE A 256 -20.59 -15.21 -15.76
CA PHE A 256 -20.59 -14.28 -14.64
C PHE A 256 -19.98 -12.92 -15.02
N THR A 257 -18.84 -12.89 -15.72
CA THR A 257 -18.24 -11.62 -16.17
C THR A 257 -19.19 -10.86 -17.11
N GLY A 258 -19.87 -11.55 -18.02
CA GLY A 258 -20.89 -10.96 -18.89
C GLY A 258 -22.08 -10.37 -18.12
N VAL A 259 -22.58 -11.08 -17.10
CA VAL A 259 -23.64 -10.57 -16.22
C VAL A 259 -23.18 -9.33 -15.46
N LYS A 260 -22.01 -9.39 -14.82
CA LYS A 260 -21.46 -8.31 -13.99
C LYS A 260 -21.14 -7.05 -14.80
N ARG A 261 -20.71 -7.21 -16.05
CA ARG A 261 -20.45 -6.08 -16.96
C ARG A 261 -21.71 -5.27 -17.26
N ARG A 262 -22.88 -5.92 -17.28
CA ARG A 262 -24.19 -5.27 -17.49
C ARG A 262 -24.74 -4.55 -16.25
N TRP A 263 -24.09 -4.66 -15.09
CA TRP A 263 -24.53 -3.91 -13.91
C TRP A 263 -24.32 -2.42 -14.10
N SER A 264 -25.38 -1.64 -13.87
CA SER A 264 -25.31 -0.17 -13.91
C SER A 264 -24.45 0.36 -12.75
N PRO A 265 -23.93 1.59 -12.84
CA PRO A 265 -23.26 2.23 -11.71
C PRO A 265 -24.12 2.27 -10.44
N GLY A 266 -25.43 2.53 -10.59
CA GLY A 266 -26.39 2.50 -9.47
C GLY A 266 -26.47 1.13 -8.81
N LYS A 267 -26.59 0.06 -9.60
CA LYS A 267 -26.61 -1.32 -9.09
C LYS A 267 -25.31 -1.70 -8.37
N ARG A 268 -24.15 -1.25 -8.85
CA ARG A 268 -22.87 -1.45 -8.15
C ARG A 268 -22.79 -0.64 -6.85
N ALA A 269 -23.36 0.56 -6.83
CA ALA A 269 -23.41 1.42 -5.65
C ALA A 269 -24.34 0.85 -4.56
N GLU A 270 -25.45 0.20 -4.93
CA GLU A 270 -26.30 -0.56 -4.00
C GLU A 270 -25.51 -1.66 -3.28
N TYR A 271 -24.51 -2.24 -3.95
CA TYR A 271 -23.64 -3.23 -3.34
C TYR A 271 -22.48 -2.61 -2.56
N ALA A 272 -22.10 -1.34 -2.78
CA ALA A 272 -20.90 -0.72 -2.21
C ALA A 272 -20.80 -0.72 -0.67
N GLY A 273 -21.92 -0.96 0.04
CA GLY A 273 -21.94 -1.13 1.50
C GLY A 273 -21.90 -2.59 1.98
N ALA A 274 -21.96 -3.58 1.09
CA ALA A 274 -21.92 -4.99 1.40
C ALA A 274 -20.49 -5.54 1.26
N GLU A 275 -20.00 -6.26 2.24
CA GLU A 275 -18.74 -6.99 2.10
C GLU A 275 -18.86 -8.01 0.94
N PRO A 276 -17.83 -8.18 0.07
CA PRO A 276 -17.90 -9.12 -1.06
C PRO A 276 -18.35 -10.52 -0.65
N ARG A 277 -17.93 -10.97 0.53
CA ARG A 277 -18.36 -12.23 1.14
C ARG A 277 -19.87 -12.31 1.36
N ALA A 278 -20.46 -11.28 1.94
CA ALA A 278 -21.90 -11.21 2.22
C ALA A 278 -22.72 -11.21 0.91
N TRP A 279 -22.23 -10.52 -0.12
CA TRP A 279 -22.84 -10.55 -1.44
C TRP A 279 -22.89 -11.98 -2.00
N TRP A 280 -21.76 -12.69 -1.96
CA TRP A 280 -21.71 -14.05 -2.49
C TRP A 280 -22.58 -15.05 -1.72
N TYR A 281 -22.70 -14.93 -0.39
CA TYR A 281 -23.64 -15.76 0.37
C TYR A 281 -25.10 -15.56 -0.08
N SER A 282 -25.45 -14.33 -0.44
CA SER A 282 -26.80 -13.99 -0.90
C SER A 282 -27.06 -14.43 -2.35
N ASN A 283 -26.01 -14.58 -3.16
CA ASN A 283 -26.10 -14.85 -4.60
C ASN A 283 -25.53 -16.22 -5.01
N GLN A 284 -25.21 -17.09 -4.05
CA GLN A 284 -24.55 -18.39 -4.31
C GLN A 284 -25.35 -19.30 -5.26
N ASN A 285 -26.67 -19.22 -5.23
CA ASN A 285 -27.54 -20.07 -6.06
C ASN A 285 -27.59 -19.61 -7.52
N GLU A 286 -27.34 -18.33 -7.80
CA GLU A 286 -27.33 -17.79 -9.17
C GLU A 286 -26.03 -18.16 -9.90
N HIS A 287 -24.96 -18.35 -9.15
CA HIS A 287 -23.61 -18.59 -9.68
C HIS A 287 -22.89 -19.71 -8.90
N PRO A 288 -23.44 -20.94 -8.85
CA PRO A 288 -22.99 -21.99 -7.94
C PRO A 288 -21.54 -22.43 -8.19
N LEU A 289 -21.10 -22.47 -9.45
CA LEU A 289 -19.72 -22.84 -9.79
C LEU A 289 -18.73 -21.72 -9.42
N VAL A 290 -19.09 -20.46 -9.69
CA VAL A 290 -18.22 -19.31 -9.40
C VAL A 290 -18.15 -19.03 -7.89
N TRP A 291 -19.22 -19.33 -7.16
CA TRP A 291 -19.24 -19.28 -5.69
C TRP A 291 -18.14 -20.15 -5.06
N GLU A 292 -17.88 -21.34 -5.60
CA GLU A 292 -16.88 -22.26 -5.03
C GLU A 292 -15.46 -21.67 -5.06
N ILE A 293 -15.10 -20.95 -6.11
CA ILE A 293 -13.82 -20.25 -6.17
C ILE A 293 -13.85 -18.95 -5.34
N ALA A 294 -14.97 -18.21 -5.34
CA ALA A 294 -15.14 -17.00 -4.53
C ALA A 294 -14.95 -17.26 -3.05
N LYS A 295 -15.51 -18.36 -2.51
CA LYS A 295 -15.30 -18.78 -1.12
C LYS A 295 -13.83 -18.86 -0.74
N LEU A 296 -13.01 -19.42 -1.62
CA LEU A 296 -11.60 -19.62 -1.35
C LEU A 296 -10.84 -18.31 -1.47
N VAL A 297 -10.99 -17.60 -2.60
CA VAL A 297 -10.27 -16.34 -2.87
C VAL A 297 -10.58 -15.28 -1.81
N ILE A 298 -11.85 -15.14 -1.41
CA ILE A 298 -12.28 -14.15 -0.40
C ILE A 298 -11.85 -14.58 1.00
N ARG A 299 -11.93 -15.87 1.36
CA ARG A 299 -11.44 -16.34 2.66
C ARG A 299 -9.94 -16.13 2.83
N TYR A 300 -9.15 -16.31 1.76
CA TYR A 300 -7.72 -16.00 1.80
C TYR A 300 -7.51 -14.49 1.98
N SER A 301 -8.37 -13.66 1.39
CA SER A 301 -8.33 -12.20 1.53
C SER A 301 -8.46 -11.75 2.99
N ASP A 302 -9.44 -12.28 3.71
CA ASP A 302 -9.67 -11.96 5.13
C ASP A 302 -8.46 -12.33 6.00
N PHE A 303 -7.82 -13.46 5.70
CA PHE A 303 -6.65 -13.94 6.43
C PHE A 303 -5.43 -13.03 6.22
N PHE A 304 -5.15 -12.64 4.98
CA PHE A 304 -4.02 -11.76 4.67
C PHE A 304 -4.19 -10.35 5.25
N SER A 305 -5.38 -9.76 5.18
CA SER A 305 -5.65 -8.46 5.82
C SER A 305 -5.47 -8.53 7.35
N SER A 306 -5.93 -9.63 7.98
CA SER A 306 -5.78 -9.82 9.43
C SER A 306 -4.32 -10.04 9.88
N GLU A 307 -3.52 -10.71 9.06
CA GLU A 307 -2.11 -11.01 9.38
C GLU A 307 -1.21 -9.80 9.07
N GLN A 308 -1.52 -9.02 8.02
CA GLN A 308 -0.89 -7.71 7.77
C GLN A 308 -1.08 -6.76 8.96
N ALA A 309 -2.30 -6.64 9.48
CA ALA A 309 -2.57 -5.85 10.67
C ALA A 309 -1.75 -6.35 11.88
N ARG A 310 -1.62 -7.67 12.08
CA ARG A 310 -0.86 -8.25 13.20
C ARG A 310 0.65 -8.00 13.12
N VAL A 311 1.25 -8.13 11.93
CA VAL A 311 2.68 -7.88 11.71
C VAL A 311 3.02 -6.40 11.95
N GLU A 312 2.11 -5.48 11.61
CA GLU A 312 2.30 -4.05 11.81
C GLU A 312 2.10 -3.61 13.27
N TYR A 313 1.17 -4.22 14.02
CA TYR A 313 0.95 -3.91 15.44
C TYR A 313 2.09 -4.37 16.35
N HIS A 314 2.83 -5.43 16.00
CA HIS A 314 3.87 -5.98 16.86
C HIS A 314 5.30 -5.61 16.49
N GLY A 315 5.53 -4.94 15.36
CA GLY A 315 6.87 -4.72 14.86
C GLY A 315 7.55 -6.04 14.47
N PHE A 316 8.49 -5.97 13.53
CA PHE A 316 9.21 -7.13 13.04
C PHE A 316 9.94 -7.88 14.18
N HIS A 317 9.35 -8.96 14.67
CA HIS A 317 10.06 -10.07 15.30
C HIS A 317 9.94 -11.28 14.36
N PRO A 318 11.01 -11.69 13.68
CA PRO A 318 10.94 -12.84 12.79
C PRO A 318 10.68 -14.11 13.62
N PHE A 319 9.60 -14.82 13.25
CA PHE A 319 9.34 -16.24 13.45
C PHE A 319 10.40 -17.00 14.29
N GLN A 320 10.15 -17.11 15.60
CA GLN A 320 10.77 -18.11 16.48
C GLN A 320 9.66 -18.97 17.12
N GLU A 321 8.89 -19.70 16.33
CA GLU A 321 8.06 -20.78 16.85
C GLU A 321 8.09 -21.96 15.87
N ALA A 322 9.24 -22.62 15.82
CA ALA A 322 9.40 -23.96 15.24
C ALA A 322 10.55 -24.70 15.96
N GLN A 323 10.45 -24.86 17.29
CA GLN A 323 11.24 -25.83 18.04
C GLN A 323 10.65 -26.06 19.43
N GLN A 324 9.49 -26.71 19.49
CA GLN A 324 9.03 -27.38 20.72
C GLN A 324 8.24 -28.66 20.35
N VAL A 325 8.94 -29.60 19.72
CA VAL A 325 8.60 -31.03 19.80
C VAL A 325 9.92 -31.79 19.87
N ASP A 326 10.31 -32.14 21.09
CA ASP A 326 10.78 -33.47 21.51
C ASP A 326 11.77 -33.33 22.67
N ASP A 327 11.22 -33.25 23.89
CA ASP A 327 11.95 -33.60 25.10
C ASP A 327 10.95 -34.19 26.11
N ARG A 328 10.37 -35.34 25.73
CA ARG A 328 9.69 -36.25 26.67
C ARG A 328 10.33 -37.63 26.63
N LYS A 329 11.60 -37.72 27.00
CA LYS A 329 12.17 -38.94 27.61
C LYS A 329 13.14 -38.57 28.72
N GLY A 330 12.63 -38.55 29.95
CA GLY A 330 13.52 -38.51 31.11
C GLY A 330 12.88 -38.09 32.42
N ARG A 331 11.99 -38.93 32.98
CA ARG A 331 11.87 -39.15 34.43
C ARG A 331 10.76 -40.16 34.76
N HIS A 332 11.15 -41.36 35.19
CA HIS A 332 11.03 -41.77 36.61
C HIS A 332 11.27 -43.27 36.75
N VAL A 333 12.35 -43.64 37.43
CA VAL A 333 12.27 -44.68 38.47
C VAL A 333 13.11 -44.19 39.64
N SER A 334 12.44 -43.79 40.71
CA SER A 334 13.03 -43.64 42.05
C SER A 334 12.99 -45.01 42.71
N VAL A 335 14.14 -45.51 43.17
CA VAL A 335 14.19 -46.55 44.20
C VAL A 335 15.10 -46.02 45.31
N HIS A 336 14.55 -45.93 46.52
CA HIS A 336 15.25 -45.57 47.74
C HIS A 336 15.53 -46.85 48.55
N LEU A 337 16.76 -46.93 49.08
CA LEU A 337 17.18 -47.54 50.35
C LEU A 337 16.90 -49.04 50.58
N ARG A 338 17.97 -49.84 50.58
CA ARG A 338 18.72 -50.22 51.80
C ARG A 338 20.07 -50.82 51.45
#